data_AF-A0A6N2RP23-F1
#
_entry.id   AF-A0A6N2RP23-F1
#
_cell.length_a   1.000
_cell.length_b   1.000
_cell.length_c   1.000
_cell.angle_alpha   90.00
_cell.angle_beta   90.00
_cell.angle_gamma   90.00
#
_symmetry.space_group_name_H-M   'P 1'
#
loop_
_entity.id
_entity.type
_entity.pdbx_description
1 polymer ?
#
loop_
_entity_poly.entity_id
_entity_poly.type
_entity_poly.pdbx_seq_one_letter_code
_entity_poly.pdbx_strand_id
1 'polypeptide(L)'
;MIPGIWLEIEVMGIQCALAKTTDKSWFFQRHGTVVLDRDRYQLDFRNPDVRAYTRSVIDRLIQEYGIGYFKIDYNINAYTGTEYQADSAGDGLLEHNRAYLSWLDEIFAEYPDIVIENCSSGDLILSSQRFYGRTNDLQLRKLLSAPHPSERTYGRFDRR
;
A
#
# COMPACT_ATOMS: atom_id res chain seq x y z
N MET A 1 12.02 -16.25 -11.09
CA MET A 1 10.62 -15.83 -10.93
C MET A 1 10.61 -14.78 -9.82
N ILE A 2 9.96 -13.63 -10.03
CA ILE A 2 9.88 -12.57 -9.02
C ILE A 2 8.65 -12.85 -8.15
N PRO A 3 8.80 -13.07 -6.84
CA PRO A 3 7.65 -13.28 -5.96
C PRO A 3 6.87 -11.97 -5.76
N GLY A 4 5.56 -12.12 -5.59
CA GLY A 4 4.63 -11.04 -5.34
C GLY A 4 3.87 -11.23 -4.03
N ILE A 5 3.45 -10.13 -3.41
CA ILE A 5 2.69 -10.14 -2.15
C ILE A 5 1.53 -9.13 -2.18
N TRP A 6 0.46 -9.45 -1.47
CA TRP A 6 -0.65 -8.53 -1.19
C TRP A 6 -0.51 -7.98 0.22
N LEU A 7 -0.70 -6.66 0.39
CA LEU A 7 -0.55 -5.95 1.66
C LEU A 7 -1.59 -4.84 1.81
N GLU A 8 -1.96 -4.55 3.05
CA GLU A 8 -2.61 -3.30 3.46
C GLU A 8 -1.63 -2.59 4.39
N ILE A 9 -0.73 -1.77 3.84
CA ILE A 9 0.36 -1.16 4.62
C ILE A 9 -0.12 0.06 5.42
N GLU A 10 -1.30 0.57 5.10
CA GLU A 10 -1.90 1.78 5.67
C GLU A 10 -2.64 1.52 6.97
N VAL A 11 -2.76 0.26 7.39
CA VAL A 11 -3.68 -0.12 8.46
C VAL A 11 -3.01 -0.94 9.54
N MET A 12 -3.59 -0.91 10.73
CA MET A 12 -3.21 -1.78 11.82
C MET A 12 -4.45 -2.41 12.45
N GLY A 13 -4.54 -3.74 12.47
CA GLY A 13 -5.66 -4.44 13.09
C GLY A 13 -5.72 -4.24 14.61
N ILE A 14 -6.93 -4.16 15.18
CA ILE A 14 -7.13 -3.94 16.64
C ILE A 14 -6.54 -5.04 17.53
N GLN A 15 -6.41 -6.27 16.98
CA GLN A 15 -5.84 -7.41 17.70
C GLN A 15 -4.32 -7.52 17.53
N CYS A 16 -3.71 -6.63 16.74
CA CYS A 16 -2.26 -6.61 16.57
C CYS A 16 -1.59 -6.36 17.93
N ALA A 17 -0.60 -7.18 18.29
CA ALA A 17 0.13 -7.01 19.55
C ALA A 17 0.79 -5.63 19.62
N LEU A 18 1.30 -5.13 18.50
CA LEU A 18 1.92 -3.82 18.38
C LEU A 18 0.92 -2.69 18.67
N ALA A 19 -0.33 -2.82 18.22
CA ALA A 19 -1.37 -1.81 18.43
C ALA A 19 -1.63 -1.50 19.92
N LYS A 20 -1.34 -2.45 20.82
CA LYS A 20 -1.51 -2.26 22.28
C LYS A 20 -0.45 -1.34 22.88
N THR A 21 0.71 -1.24 22.24
CA THR A 21 1.86 -0.45 22.70
C THR A 21 2.14 0.77 21.83
N THR A 22 1.54 0.85 20.64
CA THR A 22 1.69 1.97 19.71
C THR A 22 1.04 3.23 20.27
N ASP A 23 1.74 4.35 20.11
CA ASP A 23 1.22 5.67 20.47
C ASP A 23 0.02 6.05 19.59
N LYS A 24 -1.02 6.66 20.18
CA LYS A 24 -2.24 7.05 19.45
C LYS A 24 -1.97 8.06 18.33
N SER A 25 -0.87 8.81 18.39
CA SER A 25 -0.40 9.73 17.34
C SER A 25 -0.06 9.04 16.03
N TRP A 26 0.05 7.70 16.00
CA TRP A 26 0.21 6.93 14.77
C TRP A 26 -1.08 6.82 13.98
N PHE A 27 -2.23 7.11 14.59
CA PHE A 27 -3.53 6.87 13.99
C PHE A 27 -4.31 8.15 13.75
N PHE A 28 -5.23 8.09 12.79
CA PHE A 28 -6.21 9.16 12.62
C PHE A 28 -7.03 9.33 13.90
N GLN A 29 -7.28 10.59 14.27
CA GLN A 29 -8.10 10.91 15.44
C GLN A 29 -9.17 11.94 15.10
N ARG A 30 -10.35 11.76 15.67
CA ARG A 30 -11.52 12.63 15.56
C ARG A 30 -12.13 12.83 16.93
N HIS A 31 -12.39 14.07 17.29
CA HIS A 31 -12.90 14.42 18.63
C HIS A 31 -12.05 13.82 19.77
N GLY A 32 -10.72 13.77 19.58
CA GLY A 32 -9.77 13.18 20.54
C GLY A 32 -9.79 11.66 20.65
N THR A 33 -10.52 10.95 19.76
CA THR A 33 -10.63 9.49 19.75
C THR A 33 -10.05 8.93 18.45
N VAL A 34 -9.38 7.79 18.53
CA VAL A 34 -8.81 7.11 17.35
C VAL A 34 -9.93 6.62 16.44
N VAL A 35 -9.79 6.84 15.13
CA VAL A 35 -10.72 6.37 14.10
C VAL A 35 -10.52 4.87 13.87
N LEU A 36 -11.62 4.13 13.93
CA LEU A 36 -11.66 2.69 13.71
C LEU A 36 -12.62 2.36 12.56
N ASP A 37 -12.15 1.64 11.55
CA ASP A 37 -12.97 1.12 10.46
C ASP A 37 -12.73 -0.37 10.29
N ARG A 38 -13.81 -1.18 10.35
CA ARG A 38 -13.75 -2.64 10.15
C ARG A 38 -12.59 -3.30 10.92
N ASP A 39 -12.55 -3.06 12.23
CA ASP A 39 -11.54 -3.60 13.16
C ASP A 39 -10.08 -3.24 12.82
N ARG A 40 -9.86 -2.14 12.10
CA ARG A 40 -8.55 -1.62 11.71
C ARG A 40 -8.43 -0.12 12.00
N TYR A 41 -7.28 0.27 12.50
CA TYR A 41 -6.87 1.67 12.66
C TYR A 41 -6.20 2.17 11.39
N GLN A 42 -6.54 3.37 10.94
CA GLN A 42 -5.86 4.08 9.87
C GLN A 42 -4.54 4.66 10.39
N LEU A 43 -3.41 4.24 9.81
CA LEU A 43 -2.12 4.86 10.08
C LEU A 43 -2.03 6.25 9.46
N ASP A 44 -1.33 7.16 10.13
CA ASP A 44 -1.10 8.53 9.69
C ASP A 44 0.33 8.72 9.17
N PHE A 45 0.50 8.75 7.84
CA PHE A 45 1.80 8.93 7.19
C PHE A 45 2.43 10.32 7.40
N ARG A 46 1.71 11.27 8.00
CA ARG A 46 2.32 12.53 8.46
C ARG A 46 3.29 12.27 9.63
N ASN A 47 3.06 11.20 10.39
CA ASN A 47 3.91 10.79 11.49
C ASN A 47 5.21 10.14 10.95
N PRO A 48 6.41 10.66 11.30
CA PRO A 48 7.68 10.08 10.85
C PRO A 48 7.91 8.64 11.35
N ASP A 49 7.41 8.28 12.52
CA ASP A 49 7.59 6.93 13.07
C ASP A 49 6.77 5.90 12.28
N VAL A 50 5.58 6.27 11.83
CA VAL A 50 4.75 5.46 10.93
C VAL A 50 5.51 5.19 9.63
N ARG A 51 6.06 6.23 9.00
CA ARG A 51 6.83 6.09 7.75
C ARG A 51 8.10 5.24 7.95
N ALA A 52 8.82 5.43 9.05
CA ALA A 52 10.00 4.63 9.37
C ALA A 52 9.64 3.15 9.56
N TYR A 53 8.55 2.86 10.28
CA TYR A 53 8.08 1.50 10.48
C TYR A 53 7.64 0.83 9.17
N THR A 54 6.75 1.46 8.40
CA THR A 54 6.27 0.89 7.14
C THR A 54 7.40 0.75 6.13
N ARG A 55 8.34 1.71 6.11
CA ARG A 55 9.57 1.62 5.31
C ARG A 55 10.39 0.39 5.67
N SER A 56 10.62 0.15 6.96
CA SER A 56 11.38 -1.04 7.42
C SER A 56 10.71 -2.37 7.00
N VAL A 57 9.38 -2.41 6.94
CA VAL A 57 8.63 -3.58 6.46
C VAL A 57 8.88 -3.79 4.97
N ILE A 58 8.78 -2.74 4.15
CA ILE A 58 9.04 -2.81 2.71
C ILE A 58 10.50 -3.20 2.42
N ASP A 59 11.46 -2.56 3.09
CA ASP A 59 12.89 -2.86 2.93
C ASP A 59 13.17 -4.34 3.20
N ARG A 60 12.65 -4.87 4.30
CA ARG A 60 12.81 -6.29 4.63
C ARG A 60 12.17 -7.20 3.58
N LEU A 61 10.96 -6.88 3.10
CA LEU A 61 10.30 -7.67 2.05
C LEU A 61 11.11 -7.70 0.75
N ILE A 62 11.73 -6.58 0.37
CA ILE A 62 12.55 -6.51 -0.84
C ILE A 62 13.90 -7.22 -0.62
N GLN A 63 14.63 -6.83 0.42
CA GLN A 63 16.04 -7.23 0.60
C GLN A 63 16.19 -8.66 1.10
N GLU A 64 15.33 -9.11 2.03
CA GLU A 64 15.46 -10.44 2.64
C GLU A 64 14.62 -11.49 1.92
N TYR A 65 13.43 -11.12 1.44
CA TYR A 65 12.48 -12.06 0.83
C TYR A 65 12.45 -11.98 -0.71
N GLY A 66 13.15 -11.02 -1.32
CA GLY A 66 13.23 -10.88 -2.77
C GLY A 66 11.90 -10.50 -3.44
N ILE A 67 10.96 -9.91 -2.69
CA ILE A 67 9.68 -9.46 -3.24
C ILE A 67 9.92 -8.31 -4.22
N GLY A 68 9.38 -8.43 -5.43
CA GLY A 68 9.47 -7.39 -6.46
C GLY A 68 8.13 -6.96 -7.04
N TYR A 69 7.02 -7.57 -6.60
CA TYR A 69 5.66 -7.15 -6.93
C TYR A 69 4.85 -6.98 -5.65
N PHE A 70 4.26 -5.81 -5.48
CA PHE A 70 3.39 -5.47 -4.37
C PHE A 70 2.02 -5.15 -4.90
N LYS A 71 1.00 -5.84 -4.40
CA LYS A 71 -0.38 -5.40 -4.53
C LYS A 71 -0.77 -4.72 -3.24
N ILE A 72 -0.81 -3.40 -3.24
CA ILE A 72 -1.18 -2.61 -2.06
C ILE A 72 -2.67 -2.31 -2.16
N ASP A 73 -3.43 -2.75 -1.16
CA ASP A 73 -4.87 -2.60 -1.14
C ASP A 73 -5.32 -1.62 -0.05
N TYR A 74 -6.27 -0.76 -0.39
CA TYR A 74 -6.83 0.24 0.51
C TYR A 74 -8.30 -0.06 0.78
N ASN A 75 -8.55 -0.96 1.75
CA ASN A 75 -9.90 -1.44 2.09
C ASN A 75 -10.48 -0.81 3.37
N ILE A 76 -9.98 0.34 3.78
CA ILE A 76 -10.57 1.11 4.89
C ILE A 76 -11.07 2.45 4.38
N ASN A 77 -12.12 2.97 5.02
CA ASN A 77 -12.59 4.32 4.75
C ASN A 77 -11.92 5.27 5.75
N ALA A 78 -11.06 6.17 5.26
CA ALA A 78 -10.48 7.25 6.06
C ALA A 78 -11.53 8.31 6.50
N TYR A 79 -12.81 8.10 6.15
CA TYR A 79 -13.94 8.97 6.36
C TYR A 79 -13.63 10.38 5.86
N THR A 80 -13.70 11.36 6.76
CA THR A 80 -13.45 12.78 6.46
C THR A 80 -12.02 13.20 6.81
N GLY A 81 -11.16 12.27 7.24
CA GLY A 81 -9.79 12.55 7.66
C GLY A 81 -9.58 12.61 9.17
N THR A 82 -8.56 13.35 9.60
CA THR A 82 -8.08 13.43 10.99
C THR A 82 -7.96 14.88 11.45
N GLU A 83 -8.44 15.16 12.66
CA GLU A 83 -8.30 16.46 13.34
C GLU A 83 -7.02 16.52 14.18
N TYR A 84 -6.29 15.41 14.29
CA TYR A 84 -5.06 15.37 15.07
C TYR A 84 -3.99 16.26 14.44
N GLN A 85 -3.57 17.30 15.15
CA GLN A 85 -2.54 18.24 14.68
C GLN A 85 -2.81 18.75 13.25
N ALA A 86 -4.05 19.12 12.97
CA ALA A 86 -4.50 19.65 11.69
C ALA A 86 -5.51 20.79 11.91
N ASP A 87 -5.61 21.70 10.96
CA ASP A 87 -6.57 22.83 11.05
C ASP A 87 -8.02 22.36 10.84
N SER A 88 -8.20 21.24 10.14
CA SER A 88 -9.48 20.55 9.98
C SER A 88 -9.27 19.08 9.62
N ALA A 89 -10.33 18.26 9.68
CA ALA A 89 -10.25 16.87 9.26
C ALA A 89 -9.79 16.70 7.79
N GLY A 90 -10.31 17.54 6.89
CA GLY A 90 -9.95 17.52 5.48
C GLY A 90 -8.51 17.98 5.21
N ASP A 91 -8.03 18.94 5.98
CA ASP A 91 -6.63 19.36 5.97
C ASP A 91 -5.70 18.22 6.39
N GLY A 92 -6.03 17.54 7.49
CA GLY A 92 -5.30 16.35 7.94
C GLY A 92 -5.26 15.22 6.89
N LEU A 93 -6.37 15.00 6.17
CA LEU A 93 -6.43 14.02 5.08
C LEU A 93 -5.56 14.43 3.88
N LEU A 94 -5.57 15.71 3.51
CA LEU A 94 -4.75 16.22 2.41
C LEU A 94 -3.26 16.05 2.69
N GLU A 95 -2.82 16.46 3.88
CA GLU A 95 -1.42 16.35 4.30
C GLU A 95 -0.98 14.88 4.44
N HIS A 96 -1.88 14.01 4.92
CA HIS A 96 -1.65 12.57 4.92
C HIS A 96 -1.40 12.02 3.52
N ASN A 97 -2.27 12.34 2.56
CA ASN A 97 -2.13 11.87 1.18
C ASN A 97 -0.83 12.35 0.55
N ARG A 98 -0.43 13.61 0.79
CA ARG A 98 0.86 14.15 0.33
C ARG A 98 2.04 13.41 0.95
N ALA A 99 1.99 13.15 2.25
CA ALA A 99 3.04 12.42 2.95
C ALA A 99 3.15 10.96 2.46
N TYR A 100 2.02 10.30 2.20
CA TYR A 100 1.97 8.95 1.65
C TYR A 100 2.56 8.89 0.23
N LEU A 101 2.19 9.83 -0.64
CA LEU A 101 2.76 9.92 -2.00
C LEU A 101 4.27 10.18 -1.98
N SER A 102 4.74 11.09 -1.11
CA SER A 102 6.18 11.34 -0.93
C SER A 102 6.91 10.07 -0.46
N TRP A 103 6.31 9.33 0.47
CA TRP A 103 6.88 8.07 0.96
C TRP A 103 6.96 7.00 -0.15
N LEU A 104 5.94 6.91 -1.02
CA LEU A 104 6.00 6.04 -2.21
C LEU A 104 7.10 6.48 -3.19
N ASP A 105 7.23 7.78 -3.45
CA ASP A 105 8.29 8.32 -4.32
C ASP A 105 9.69 7.93 -3.83
N GLU A 106 9.92 8.00 -2.51
CA GLU A 106 11.18 7.58 -1.88
C GLU A 106 11.46 6.09 -2.11
N ILE A 107 10.44 5.23 -1.99
CA ILE A 107 10.58 3.79 -2.26
C ILE A 107 10.94 3.54 -3.73
N PHE A 108 10.26 4.20 -4.67
CA PHE A 108 10.55 4.03 -6.10
C PHE A 108 11.90 4.61 -6.52
N ALA A 109 12.40 5.64 -5.83
CA ALA A 109 13.72 6.19 -6.06
C ALA A 109 14.81 5.18 -5.67
N GLU A 110 14.60 4.43 -4.58
CA GLU A 110 15.56 3.45 -4.08
C GLU A 110 15.45 2.09 -4.78
N TYR A 111 14.24 1.65 -5.09
CA TYR A 111 13.96 0.36 -5.72
C TYR A 111 13.24 0.54 -7.07
N PRO A 112 13.96 0.96 -8.12
CA PRO A 112 13.34 1.29 -9.41
C PRO A 112 12.74 0.08 -10.16
N ASP A 113 13.11 -1.14 -9.78
CA ASP A 113 12.70 -2.37 -10.45
C ASP A 113 11.44 -3.03 -9.85
N ILE A 114 10.96 -2.56 -8.69
CA ILE A 114 9.73 -3.10 -8.10
C ILE A 114 8.49 -2.61 -8.85
N VAL A 115 7.42 -3.40 -8.78
CA VAL A 115 6.11 -3.03 -9.30
C VAL A 115 5.16 -2.91 -8.13
N ILE A 116 4.48 -1.77 -8.01
CA ILE A 116 3.37 -1.59 -7.06
C ILE A 116 2.09 -1.44 -7.87
N GLU A 117 1.19 -2.41 -7.71
CA GLU A 117 -0.20 -2.32 -8.16
C GLU A 117 -1.03 -1.76 -7.01
N ASN A 118 -1.61 -0.57 -7.22
CA ASN A 118 -2.58 -0.01 -6.29
C ASN A 118 -3.95 -0.65 -6.54
N CYS A 119 -4.57 -1.14 -5.47
CA CYS A 119 -5.92 -1.64 -5.41
C CYS A 119 -6.65 -0.87 -4.31
N SER A 120 -7.91 -0.52 -4.52
CA SER A 120 -8.75 -0.01 -3.44
C SER A 120 -10.13 -0.56 -3.64
N SER A 121 -10.40 -1.70 -3.01
CA SER A 121 -11.70 -2.36 -3.08
C SER A 121 -12.25 -2.49 -4.52
N GLY A 122 -11.37 -2.75 -5.50
CA GLY A 122 -11.76 -2.97 -6.90
C GLY A 122 -12.11 -1.74 -7.74
N ASP A 123 -11.68 -0.51 -7.36
CA ASP A 123 -11.56 0.73 -8.19
C ASP A 123 -11.98 2.02 -7.43
N LEU A 124 -12.09 2.01 -6.09
CA LEU A 124 -12.62 3.15 -5.32
C LEU A 124 -11.65 4.34 -5.24
N ILE A 125 -10.34 4.11 -5.33
CA ILE A 125 -9.33 5.17 -5.51
C ILE A 125 -9.02 5.25 -7.01
N LEU A 126 -9.91 5.93 -7.73
CA LEU A 126 -9.64 6.45 -9.06
C LEU A 126 -9.58 7.98 -8.96
N SER A 127 -8.65 8.49 -8.13
CA SER A 127 -8.19 9.86 -8.31
C SER A 127 -7.19 9.85 -9.48
N SER A 128 -7.34 10.79 -10.40
CA SER A 128 -6.53 10.97 -11.61
C SER A 128 -5.06 11.33 -11.35
N GLN A 129 -4.52 10.97 -10.18
CA GLN A 129 -3.15 11.22 -9.80
C GLN A 129 -2.32 9.97 -10.05
N ARG A 130 -1.84 9.87 -11.30
CA ARG A 130 -0.79 8.95 -11.76
C ARG A 130 -1.05 7.49 -11.39
N PHE A 131 -1.35 6.67 -12.40
CA PHE A 131 -0.84 5.30 -12.41
C PHE A 131 0.61 5.34 -11.90
N TYR A 132 0.88 4.93 -10.66
CA TYR A 132 2.24 4.78 -10.13
C TYR A 132 2.89 3.51 -10.69
N GLY A 133 2.60 3.20 -11.96
CA GLY A 133 3.61 2.70 -12.85
C GLY A 133 4.26 3.92 -13.51
N ARG A 134 5.50 4.25 -13.11
CA ARG A 134 6.45 4.55 -14.18
C ARG A 134 6.55 3.26 -14.99
N THR A 135 5.64 3.10 -15.94
CA THR A 135 5.80 2.18 -17.04
C THR A 135 6.99 2.70 -17.84
N ASN A 136 8.21 2.42 -17.37
CA ASN A 136 9.30 2.27 -18.32
C ASN A 136 8.76 1.32 -19.38
N ASP A 137 8.81 1.72 -20.64
CA ASP A 137 8.29 1.01 -21.82
C ASP A 137 8.63 -0.50 -21.81
N LEU A 138 9.70 -0.88 -21.11
CA LEU A 138 10.11 -2.25 -20.79
C LEU A 138 9.09 -3.09 -19.98
N GLN A 139 8.38 -2.51 -19.02
CA GLN A 139 7.41 -3.18 -18.13
C GLN A 139 6.05 -3.38 -18.84
N LEU A 140 5.59 -2.39 -19.60
CA LEU A 140 4.42 -2.54 -20.49
C LEU A 140 4.67 -3.65 -21.52
N ARG A 141 5.87 -3.72 -22.10
CA ARG A 141 6.24 -4.82 -22.99
C ARG A 141 6.22 -6.18 -22.30
N LYS A 142 6.69 -6.31 -21.05
CA LYS A 142 6.64 -7.57 -20.29
C LYS A 142 5.20 -7.98 -19.92
N LEU A 143 4.35 -7.03 -19.54
CA LEU A 143 2.95 -7.28 -19.19
C LEU A 143 2.12 -7.64 -20.43
N LEU A 144 2.37 -6.95 -21.56
CA LEU A 144 1.70 -7.18 -22.85
C LEU A 144 2.29 -8.36 -23.64
N SER A 145 3.50 -8.83 -23.31
CA SER A 145 4.11 -10.03 -23.88
C SER A 145 3.81 -11.31 -23.11
N ALA A 146 3.03 -11.24 -22.02
CA ALA A 146 2.57 -12.44 -21.34
C ALA A 146 1.61 -13.19 -22.29
N PRO A 147 1.89 -14.45 -22.65
CA PRO A 147 1.05 -15.19 -23.58
C PRO A 147 -0.37 -15.31 -23.02
N HIS A 148 -1.36 -15.09 -23.89
CA HIS A 148 -2.77 -15.18 -23.56
C HIS A 148 -3.06 -16.56 -22.94
N PRO A 149 -3.95 -16.68 -21.93
CA PRO A 149 -4.22 -17.96 -21.25
C PRO A 149 -4.63 -19.11 -22.18
N SER A 150 -5.04 -18.82 -23.41
CA SER A 150 -5.36 -19.81 -24.46
C SER A 150 -4.14 -20.46 -25.12
N GLU A 151 -2.92 -19.95 -24.91
CA GLU A 151 -1.69 -20.49 -25.51
C GLU A 151 -0.94 -21.45 -24.58
N ARG A 152 -1.42 -21.66 -23.35
CA ARG A 152 -0.91 -22.74 -22.49
C ARG A 152 -1.48 -24.07 -22.98
N THR A 153 -0.74 -24.76 -23.83
CA THR A 153 -1.00 -26.17 -24.11
C THR A 153 -0.90 -26.95 -22.81
N TYR A 154 -2.04 -27.30 -22.22
CA TYR A 154 -2.11 -28.32 -21.19
C TYR A 154 -1.58 -29.63 -21.78
N GLY A 155 -0.44 -30.09 -21.26
CA GLY A 155 0.10 -31.40 -21.61
C GLY A 155 -0.95 -32.48 -21.34
N ARG A 156 -1.22 -33.30 -22.35
CA ARG A 156 -2.02 -34.53 -22.21
C ARG A 156 -1.43 -35.36 -21.08
N PHE A 157 -2.19 -35.54 -20.01
CA PHE A 157 -1.99 -36.66 -19.08
C PHE A 157 -2.29 -37.95 -19.86
N ASP A 158 -1.24 -38.68 -20.23
CA ASP A 158 -1.35 -40.07 -20.67
C ASP A 158 -1.70 -40.91 -19.44
N ARG A 159 -2.89 -41.51 -19.45
CA ARG A 159 -3.30 -42.49 -18.45
C ARG A 159 -2.77 -43.86 -18.89
N ARG A 160 -1.78 -44.37 -18.17
CA ARG A 160 -1.54 -45.81 -18.03
C ARG A 160 -1.42 -46.16 -16.56
#